data_AF-A0A140KDW2-F1
#
_entry.id   AF-A0A140KDW2-F1
#
_cell.length_a   1.000
_cell.length_b   1.000
_cell.length_c   1.000
_cell.angle_alpha   90.00
_cell.angle_beta   90.00
_cell.angle_gamma   90.00
#
_symmetry.space_group_name_H-M   'P 1'
#
loop_
_entity.id
_entity.type
_entity.pdbx_description
1 polymer ?
#
loop_
_entity_poly.entity_id
_entity_poly.type
_entity_poly.pdbx_seq_one_letter_code
_entity_poly.pdbx_strand_id
1 'polypeptide(L)'
;MADFAEWVTAAEPALGFKSGTFLQAYQTNREQSQKLTIEDSPVALAIQSLLERESCWQGTATELLKLIKGYATKYEYSASDLPKAANKLSGQLRKINPGLRAVGLEVNFERRGKSGTRVIKIEKIAS
;
A
#
# COMPACT_ATOMS: atom_id res chain seq x y z
N MET A 1 22.01 -7.16 1.56
CA MET A 1 20.57 -6.88 1.36
C MET A 1 19.78 -8.09 1.83
N ALA A 2 19.81 -8.34 3.14
CA ALA A 2 19.15 -9.50 3.76
C ALA A 2 18.35 -9.12 5.02
N ASP A 3 18.39 -7.86 5.46
CA ASP A 3 17.76 -7.47 6.73
C ASP A 3 16.26 -7.17 6.63
N PHE A 4 15.70 -6.98 5.43
CA PHE A 4 14.27 -6.69 5.24
C PHE A 4 13.40 -7.95 5.08
N ALA A 5 13.99 -9.06 4.60
CA ALA A 5 13.26 -10.31 4.37
C ALA A 5 12.90 -11.04 5.68
N GLU A 6 13.58 -10.70 6.79
CA GLU A 6 13.37 -11.37 8.07
C GLU A 6 12.18 -10.76 8.84
N TRP A 7 11.84 -9.48 8.59
CA TRP A 7 10.86 -8.73 9.40
C TRP A 7 9.46 -8.71 8.79
N VAL A 8 9.33 -8.85 7.46
CA VAL A 8 8.03 -9.03 6.78
C VAL A 8 7.29 -10.26 7.33
N THR A 9 8.01 -11.25 7.86
CA THR A 9 7.43 -12.46 8.48
C THR A 9 6.74 -12.20 9.82
N ALA A 10 7.06 -11.11 10.52
CA ALA A 10 6.55 -10.85 11.88
C ALA A 10 5.18 -10.14 11.91
N ALA A 11 4.79 -9.44 10.83
CA ALA A 11 3.52 -8.71 10.74
C ALA A 11 2.37 -9.55 10.14
N GLU A 12 2.67 -10.69 9.52
CA GLU A 12 1.72 -11.58 8.86
C GLU A 12 0.62 -12.14 9.81
N PRO A 13 0.91 -12.52 11.08
CA PRO A 13 -0.11 -13.10 11.95
C PRO A 13 -1.18 -12.10 12.40
N ALA A 14 -0.84 -10.82 12.52
CA ALA A 14 -1.76 -9.79 12.99
C ALA A 14 -2.83 -9.41 11.94
N LEU A 15 -2.59 -9.78 10.67
CA LEU A 15 -3.43 -9.42 9.54
C LEU A 15 -4.28 -10.58 8.98
N GLY A 16 -4.11 -11.80 9.51
CA GLY A 16 -4.84 -13.00 9.04
C GLY A 16 -4.32 -13.55 7.71
N PHE A 17 -3.12 -13.15 7.28
CA PHE A 17 -2.49 -13.65 6.06
C PHE A 17 -1.60 -14.86 6.36
N LYS A 18 -1.51 -15.80 5.42
CA LYS A 18 -0.56 -16.92 5.54
C LYS A 18 0.86 -16.39 5.44
N SER A 19 1.73 -16.84 6.32
CA SER A 19 3.13 -16.45 6.28
C SER A 19 3.80 -16.84 4.95
N GLY A 20 4.55 -15.91 4.36
CA GLY A 20 5.24 -16.09 3.08
C GLY A 20 4.38 -15.87 1.84
N THR A 21 3.09 -15.49 1.96
CA THR A 21 2.23 -15.21 0.78
C THR A 21 2.80 -14.06 -0.04
N PHE A 22 3.44 -13.10 0.63
CA PHE A 22 4.08 -11.94 0.01
C PHE A 22 5.32 -12.34 -0.80
N LEU A 23 6.23 -13.11 -0.18
CA LEU A 23 7.41 -13.69 -0.83
C LEU A 23 7.07 -14.71 -1.93
N GLN A 24 5.88 -15.31 -1.91
CA GLN A 24 5.45 -16.29 -2.91
C GLN A 24 4.71 -15.63 -4.09
N ALA A 25 3.92 -14.58 -3.86
CA ALA A 25 3.34 -13.74 -4.92
C ALA A 25 4.42 -13.04 -5.77
N TYR A 26 5.60 -12.81 -5.17
CA TYR A 26 6.83 -12.38 -5.85
C TYR A 26 7.23 -13.31 -7.01
N GLN A 27 7.08 -14.64 -6.87
CA GLN A 27 7.70 -15.59 -7.81
C GLN A 27 6.90 -15.87 -9.09
N THR A 28 5.57 -15.63 -9.10
CA THR A 28 4.73 -16.05 -10.24
C THR A 28 4.25 -14.85 -11.07
N ASN A 29 4.63 -14.81 -12.35
CA ASN A 29 4.21 -13.94 -13.48
C ASN A 29 5.15 -12.80 -13.93
N ARG A 30 5.99 -13.15 -14.93
CA ARG A 30 6.16 -12.61 -16.31
C ARG A 30 6.03 -11.11 -16.67
N GLU A 31 6.02 -10.19 -15.70
CA GLU A 31 6.17 -8.73 -15.91
C GLU A 31 7.29 -8.17 -15.01
N GLN A 32 8.53 -8.58 -15.27
CA GLN A 32 9.68 -8.42 -14.37
C GLN A 32 10.02 -6.99 -13.91
N SER A 33 9.48 -5.92 -14.53
CA SER A 33 9.78 -4.54 -14.14
C SER A 33 8.91 -3.96 -13.01
N GLN A 34 7.77 -4.56 -12.66
CA GLN A 34 6.87 -3.99 -11.63
C GLN A 34 7.09 -4.57 -10.22
N LYS A 35 7.61 -5.79 -10.11
CA LYS A 35 7.68 -6.51 -8.83
C LYS A 35 8.77 -6.03 -7.87
N LEU A 36 9.92 -5.58 -8.39
CA LEU A 36 10.96 -4.91 -7.58
C LEU A 36 10.46 -3.63 -6.89
N THR A 37 9.28 -3.11 -7.27
CA THR A 37 8.81 -1.81 -6.78
C THR A 37 8.10 -1.89 -5.42
N ILE A 38 7.55 -3.02 -4.98
CA ILE A 38 6.62 -3.05 -3.83
C ILE A 38 7.34 -3.24 -2.48
N GLU A 39 8.31 -4.17 -2.41
CA GLU A 39 9.14 -4.41 -1.22
C GLU A 39 9.87 -3.14 -0.77
N ASP A 40 10.41 -2.39 -1.73
CA ASP A 40 11.08 -1.12 -1.49
C ASP A 40 10.14 0.10 -1.66
N SER A 41 8.81 -0.08 -1.63
CA SER A 41 7.88 1.06 -1.70
C SER A 41 7.49 1.55 -0.31
N PRO A 42 7.94 2.76 0.08
CA PRO A 42 7.40 3.43 1.27
C PRO A 42 5.88 3.62 1.20
N VAL A 43 5.32 3.71 -0.02
CA VAL A 43 3.87 3.81 -0.21
C VAL A 43 3.17 2.50 0.07
N ALA A 44 3.71 1.36 -0.35
CA ALA A 44 3.11 0.06 -0.05
C ALA A 44 3.07 -0.19 1.47
N LEU A 45 4.20 0.05 2.15
CA LEU A 45 4.30 -0.05 3.61
C LEU A 45 3.30 0.88 4.30
N ALA A 46 3.21 2.13 3.86
CA ALA A 46 2.25 3.09 4.39
C ALA A 46 0.78 2.66 4.22
N ILE A 47 0.41 2.03 3.10
CA ILE A 47 -0.94 1.52 2.89
C ILE A 47 -1.24 0.30 3.77
N GLN A 48 -0.25 -0.56 4.00
CA GLN A 48 -0.40 -1.68 4.92
C GLN A 48 -0.61 -1.20 6.36
N SER A 49 0.24 -0.29 6.83
CA SER A 49 0.13 0.33 8.16
C SER A 49 -1.21 1.04 8.37
N LEU A 50 -1.78 1.61 7.31
CA LEU A 50 -3.14 2.16 7.34
C LEU A 50 -4.18 1.08 7.59
N LEU A 51 -4.11 -0.03 6.84
CA LEU A 51 -5.09 -1.12 6.92
C LEU A 51 -4.92 -2.06 8.13
N GLU A 52 -3.82 -1.94 8.86
CA GLU A 52 -3.67 -2.51 10.20
C GLU A 52 -4.55 -1.79 11.22
N ARG A 53 -4.78 -0.48 11.04
CA ARG A 53 -5.55 0.36 11.95
C ARG A 53 -7.01 0.47 11.56
N GLU A 54 -7.27 0.50 10.25
CA GLU A 54 -8.59 0.69 9.67
C GLU A 54 -8.91 -0.47 8.73
N SER A 55 -10.11 -1.05 8.81
CA SER A 55 -10.51 -2.12 7.89
C SER A 55 -10.64 -1.65 6.43
N CYS A 56 -10.99 -0.38 6.26
CA CYS A 56 -11.03 0.31 4.98
C CYS A 56 -10.77 1.79 5.18
N TRP A 57 -10.21 2.45 4.17
CA TRP A 57 -10.03 3.89 4.15
C TRP A 57 -10.61 4.50 2.87
N GLN A 58 -11.21 5.69 3.00
CA GLN A 58 -11.69 6.44 1.85
C GLN A 58 -11.50 7.94 2.03
N GLY A 59 -10.99 8.60 0.98
CA GLY A 59 -10.81 10.05 0.98
C GLY A 59 -10.05 10.53 -0.25
N THR A 60 -9.65 11.80 -0.24
CA THR A 60 -8.83 12.40 -1.29
C THR A 60 -7.36 11.98 -1.15
N ALA A 61 -6.61 12.04 -2.25
CA ALA A 61 -5.17 11.77 -2.23
C ALA A 61 -4.39 12.69 -1.25
N THR A 62 -4.90 13.90 -1.00
CA THR A 62 -4.30 14.85 -0.05
C THR A 62 -4.51 14.40 1.39
N GLU A 63 -5.73 13.96 1.72
CA GLU A 63 -6.05 13.41 3.05
C GLU A 63 -5.24 12.14 3.30
N LEU A 64 -5.17 11.24 2.31
CA LEU A 64 -4.36 10.03 2.40
C LEU A 64 -2.90 10.37 2.71
N LEU A 65 -2.31 11.29 1.93
CA LEU A 65 -0.90 11.65 2.08
C LEU A 65 -0.60 12.25 3.46
N LYS A 66 -1.49 13.12 3.95
CA LYS A 66 -1.34 13.72 5.29
C LYS A 66 -1.41 12.65 6.37
N LEU A 67 -2.35 11.72 6.23
CA LEU A 67 -2.58 10.64 7.19
C LEU A 67 -1.37 9.70 7.25
N ILE A 68 -0.91 9.17 6.10
CA ILE A 68 0.22 8.24 6.08
C ILE A 68 1.55 8.89 6.49
N LYS A 69 1.74 10.20 6.23
CA LYS A 69 2.89 10.96 6.75
C LYS A 69 2.83 11.12 8.26
N GLY A 70 1.65 11.31 8.83
CA GLY A 70 1.46 11.33 10.29
C GLY A 70 1.78 9.99 10.96
N TYR A 71 1.69 8.89 10.20
CA TYR A 71 2.02 7.56 10.69
C TYR A 71 3.49 7.18 10.50
N ALA A 72 4.24 7.87 9.64
CA ALA A 72 5.64 7.57 9.35
C ALA A 72 6.53 7.48 10.60
N THR A 73 6.29 8.30 11.62
CA THR A 73 7.06 8.26 12.88
C THR A 73 6.88 6.96 13.67
N LYS A 74 5.81 6.21 13.41
CA LYS A 74 5.47 4.96 14.13
C LYS A 74 5.84 3.69 13.37
N TYR A 75 6.30 3.79 12.13
CA TYR A 75 6.54 2.67 11.23
C TYR A 75 7.90 2.76 10.55
N GLU A 76 8.31 1.69 9.89
CA GLU A 76 9.64 1.50 9.28
C GLU A 76 9.82 2.23 7.94
N TYR A 77 9.10 3.33 7.72
CA TYR A 77 9.24 4.17 6.53
C TYR A 77 9.40 5.65 6.90
N SER A 78 10.27 6.38 6.20
CA SER A 78 10.43 7.81 6.44
C SER A 78 9.34 8.61 5.72
N ALA A 79 8.83 9.67 6.37
CA ALA A 79 7.95 10.63 5.71
C ALA A 79 8.63 11.29 4.49
N SER A 80 9.96 11.29 4.47
CA SER A 80 10.80 11.79 3.38
C SER A 80 10.79 10.88 2.15
N ASP A 81 10.55 9.59 2.34
CA ASP A 81 10.53 8.59 1.26
C ASP A 81 9.14 8.52 0.60
N LEU A 82 8.13 9.07 1.26
CA LEU A 82 6.80 9.24 0.68
C LEU A 82 6.77 10.36 -0.36
N PRO A 83 5.87 10.26 -1.35
CA PRO A 83 5.64 11.33 -2.32
C PRO A 83 5.43 12.69 -1.68
N LYS A 84 6.07 13.73 -2.24
CA LYS A 84 5.90 15.11 -1.77
C LYS A 84 4.54 15.71 -2.15
N ALA A 85 3.81 15.11 -3.08
CA ALA A 85 2.54 15.62 -3.59
C ALA A 85 1.48 14.52 -3.79
N ALA A 86 0.22 14.87 -3.56
CA ALA A 86 -0.94 13.96 -3.62
C ALA A 86 -1.15 13.31 -5.00
N ASN A 87 -0.86 14.05 -6.08
CA ASN A 87 -0.93 13.53 -7.45
C ASN A 87 0.14 12.44 -7.70
N LYS A 88 1.35 12.61 -7.14
CA LYS A 88 2.43 11.61 -7.22
C LYS A 88 2.09 10.35 -6.43
N LEU A 89 1.48 10.50 -5.25
CA LEU A 89 0.94 9.38 -4.49
C LEU A 89 -0.09 8.61 -5.31
N SER A 90 -1.04 9.31 -5.94
CA SER A 90 -2.06 8.67 -6.79
C SER A 90 -1.44 7.93 -7.99
N GLY A 91 -0.36 8.45 -8.58
CA GLY A 91 0.36 7.80 -9.67
C GLY A 91 1.08 6.52 -9.21
N GLN A 92 1.77 6.59 -8.06
CA GLN A 92 2.45 5.43 -7.49
C GLN A 92 1.47 4.35 -7.06
N LEU A 93 0.36 4.71 -6.40
CA LEU A 93 -0.69 3.78 -6.02
C LEU A 93 -1.22 3.00 -7.23
N ARG A 94 -1.46 3.66 -8.38
CA ARG A 94 -1.86 2.96 -9.61
C ARG A 94 -0.81 1.97 -10.10
N LYS A 95 0.47 2.34 -10.00
CA LYS A 95 1.59 1.49 -10.43
C LYS A 95 1.72 0.25 -9.54
N ILE A 96 1.53 0.38 -8.23
CA ILE A 96 1.68 -0.74 -7.28
C ILE A 96 0.40 -1.53 -7.06
N ASN A 97 -0.78 -1.00 -7.45
CA ASN A 97 -2.08 -1.64 -7.23
C ASN A 97 -2.14 -3.10 -7.71
N PRO A 98 -1.60 -3.49 -8.88
CA PRO A 98 -1.60 -4.90 -9.29
C PRO A 98 -0.92 -5.83 -8.28
N GLY A 99 0.19 -5.42 -7.67
CA GLY A 99 0.85 -6.23 -6.65
C GLY A 99 0.25 -6.06 -5.26
N LEU A 100 -0.39 -4.92 -4.94
CA LEU A 100 -1.24 -4.82 -3.74
C LEU A 100 -2.38 -5.85 -3.81
N ARG A 101 -3.01 -6.04 -4.97
CA ARG A 101 -4.08 -7.04 -5.17
C ARG A 101 -3.58 -8.46 -4.95
N ALA A 102 -2.34 -8.76 -5.36
CA ALA A 102 -1.73 -10.06 -5.16
C ALA A 102 -1.54 -10.42 -3.66
N VAL A 103 -1.53 -9.40 -2.79
CA VAL A 103 -1.39 -9.56 -1.34
C VAL A 103 -2.71 -9.27 -0.59
N GLY A 104 -3.83 -9.27 -1.32
CA GLY A 104 -5.17 -9.12 -0.74
C GLY A 104 -5.56 -7.68 -0.41
N LEU A 105 -4.90 -6.68 -1.00
CA LEU A 105 -5.21 -5.26 -0.81
C LEU A 105 -5.66 -4.63 -2.14
N GLU A 106 -6.70 -3.81 -2.12
CA GLU A 106 -7.16 -3.11 -3.32
C GLU A 106 -7.19 -1.60 -3.14
N VAL A 107 -6.74 -0.89 -4.18
CA VAL A 107 -6.85 0.57 -4.30
C VAL A 107 -7.73 0.91 -5.51
N ASN A 108 -8.88 1.51 -5.23
CA ASN A 108 -9.85 1.97 -6.21
C ASN A 108 -9.88 3.50 -6.30
N PHE A 109 -10.08 4.04 -7.49
CA PHE A 109 -10.15 5.48 -7.75
C PHE A 109 -11.52 5.83 -8.30
N GLU A 110 -12.29 6.61 -7.54
CA GLU A 110 -13.66 6.96 -7.89
C GLU A 110 -13.82 8.47 -8.02
N ARG A 111 -14.92 8.89 -8.65
CA ARG A 111 -15.40 10.27 -8.61
C ARG A 111 -16.72 10.32 -7.86
N ARG A 112 -16.83 11.20 -6.88
CA ARG A 112 -18.06 11.37 -6.08
C ARG A 112 -18.63 12.78 -6.20
N GLY A 113 -19.96 12.84 -6.10
CA GLY A 113 -20.73 14.08 -6.12
C GLY A 113 -20.88 14.70 -7.51
N LYS A 114 -21.75 15.72 -7.61
CA LYS A 114 -22.00 16.45 -8.86
C LYS A 114 -20.76 17.15 -9.41
N SER A 115 -19.82 17.54 -8.54
CA SER A 115 -18.55 18.18 -8.92
C SER A 115 -17.46 17.19 -9.37
N GLY A 116 -17.66 15.88 -9.19
CA GLY A 116 -16.71 14.86 -9.64
C GLY A 116 -15.41 14.79 -8.82
N THR A 117 -15.48 15.05 -7.52
CA THR A 117 -14.32 15.00 -6.61
C THR A 117 -13.67 13.61 -6.66
N ARG A 118 -12.35 13.58 -6.91
CA ARG A 118 -11.57 12.34 -7.00
C ARG A 118 -11.31 11.81 -5.59
N VAL A 119 -11.78 10.59 -5.33
CA VAL A 119 -11.54 9.88 -4.08
C VAL A 119 -10.80 8.59 -4.35
N ILE A 120 -10.01 8.17 -3.38
CA ILE A 120 -9.31 6.90 -3.33
C ILE A 120 -10.01 6.06 -2.26
N LYS A 121 -10.33 4.82 -2.60
CA LYS A 121 -10.86 3.82 -1.67
C LYS A 121 -9.80 2.72 -1.54
N ILE A 122 -9.48 2.36 -0.31
CA ILE A 122 -8.48 1.35 0.02
C ILE A 122 -9.16 0.34 0.94
N GLU A 123 -9.11 -0.93 0.59
CA GLU A 123 -9.75 -1.99 1.36
C GLU A 123 -9.00 -3.32 1.25
N LYS A 124 -9.21 -4.19 2.23
CA LYS A 124 -8.79 -5.58 2.14
C LYS A 124 -9.77 -6.33 1.23
N ILE A 125 -9.25 -7.09 0.29
CA ILE A 125 -10.04 -8.04 -0.50
C ILE A 125 -10.35 -9.21 0.43
N ALA A 126 -11.61 -9.34 0.83
CA ALA A 126 -12.04 -10.54 1.55
C ALA A 126 -11.83 -11.76 0.64
N SER A 127 -11.00 -12.70 1.11
CA SER A 127 -10.88 -14.04 0.52
C SER A 127 -11.87 -14.99 1.17
#